data_AF-A0A1H9GMW6-F1
#
_entry.id   AF-A0A1H9GMW6-F1
#
_cell.length_a   1.000
_cell.length_b   1.000
_cell.length_c   1.000
_cell.angle_alpha   90.00
_cell.angle_beta   90.00
_cell.angle_gamma   90.00
#
_symmetry.space_group_name_H-M   'P 1'
#
loop_
_entity.id
_entity.type
_entity.pdbx_description
1 polymer ?
#
loop_
_entity_poly.entity_id
_entity_poly.type
_entity_poly.pdbx_seq_one_letter_code
_entity_poly.pdbx_strand_id
1 'polypeptide(L)'
;MNDEPESDTMDTDYVLSSGDPDPDTPHGTDWPKELRISFDAREIRLWQGKGHGLGGASYGFDEFDLSEWEAFLHDCDAEWLVELLSPRGSLADLSETEFLEAVTERGTLVTENH
;
A
#
# COMPACT_ATOMS: atom_id res chain seq x y z
N MET A 1 -37.76 -11.76 11.55
CA MET A 1 -36.63 -10.98 12.11
C MET A 1 -35.61 -10.96 11.00
N ASN A 2 -35.37 -9.77 10.44
CA ASN A 2 -34.34 -9.57 9.45
C ASN A 2 -33.00 -9.84 10.13
N ASP A 3 -32.29 -10.85 9.63
CA ASP A 3 -30.84 -10.90 9.76
C ASP A 3 -30.35 -10.35 8.42
N GLU A 4 -30.31 -9.02 8.31
CA GLU A 4 -29.46 -8.39 7.32
C GLU A 4 -28.04 -8.85 7.67
N PRO A 5 -27.27 -9.47 6.75
CA PRO A 5 -25.87 -9.71 7.05
C PRO A 5 -25.26 -8.33 7.26
N GLU A 6 -24.84 -8.07 8.50
CA GLU A 6 -23.96 -6.96 8.83
C GLU A 6 -22.85 -7.01 7.79
N SER A 7 -22.79 -5.98 6.94
CA SER A 7 -21.65 -5.80 6.04
C SER A 7 -20.45 -5.65 6.96
N ASP A 8 -19.79 -6.78 7.22
CA ASP A 8 -18.40 -6.85 7.56
C ASP A 8 -17.70 -6.08 6.44
N THR A 9 -17.49 -4.79 6.65
CA THR A 9 -16.62 -3.98 5.80
C THR A 9 -15.23 -4.58 6.00
N MET A 10 -14.94 -5.63 5.23
CA MET A 10 -13.64 -6.23 5.12
C MET A 10 -12.69 -5.11 4.73
N ASP A 11 -11.91 -4.63 5.70
CA ASP A 11 -10.83 -3.66 5.52
C ASP A 11 -9.88 -4.27 4.49
N THR A 12 -10.05 -3.85 3.23
CA THR A 12 -9.33 -4.44 2.11
C THR A 12 -7.99 -3.71 2.02
N ASP A 13 -6.93 -4.38 2.45
CA ASP A 13 -5.57 -3.87 2.32
C ASP A 13 -5.01 -4.23 0.94
N TYR A 14 -4.71 -3.20 0.15
CA TYR A 14 -4.01 -3.35 -1.12
C TYR A 14 -2.50 -3.32 -0.87
N VAL A 15 -1.82 -4.44 -1.16
CA VAL A 15 -0.40 -4.61 -0.85
C VAL A 15 0.47 -4.36 -2.09
N LEU A 16 1.45 -3.46 -1.95
CA LEU A 16 2.49 -3.16 -2.94
C LEU A 16 3.85 -3.45 -2.30
N SER A 17 4.64 -4.35 -2.89
CA SER A 17 5.92 -4.80 -2.33
C SER A 17 7.06 -4.61 -3.31
N SER A 18 8.22 -4.14 -2.84
CA SER A 18 9.43 -3.93 -3.66
C SER A 18 10.13 -5.21 -4.12
N GLY A 19 9.66 -6.39 -3.69
CA GLY A 19 10.21 -7.69 -4.08
C GLY A 19 9.88 -8.80 -3.10
N ASP A 20 10.29 -10.03 -3.41
CA ASP A 20 10.19 -11.18 -2.51
C ASP A 20 11.27 -11.08 -1.41
N PRO A 21 10.94 -11.34 -0.13
CA PRO A 21 11.93 -11.47 0.91
C PRO A 21 12.87 -12.63 0.57
N ASP A 22 14.15 -12.34 0.35
CA ASP A 22 15.16 -13.38 0.20
C ASP A 22 15.29 -14.14 1.54
N PRO A 23 14.85 -15.40 1.61
CA PRO A 23 14.79 -16.14 2.88
C PRO A 23 16.19 -16.46 3.43
N ASP A 24 17.21 -16.41 2.58
CA ASP A 24 18.61 -16.65 2.92
C ASP A 24 19.30 -15.40 3.48
N THR A 25 18.69 -14.21 3.36
CA THR A 25 19.26 -12.94 3.83
C THR A 25 18.34 -12.16 4.79
N PRO A 26 17.90 -12.74 5.93
CA PRO A 26 16.95 -12.12 6.86
C PRO A 26 17.50 -10.90 7.64
N HIS A 27 18.73 -10.47 7.37
CA HIS A 27 19.32 -9.25 7.94
C HIS A 27 19.99 -8.38 6.86
N GLY A 28 19.65 -8.60 5.59
CA GLY A 28 20.12 -7.75 4.50
C GLY A 28 19.68 -6.30 4.73
N THR A 29 20.48 -5.34 4.30
CA THR A 29 20.06 -3.92 4.27
C THR A 29 18.92 -3.68 3.26
N ASP A 30 18.63 -4.70 2.44
CA ASP A 30 17.71 -4.74 1.30
C ASP A 30 16.44 -5.54 1.65
N TRP A 31 15.92 -5.38 2.88
CA TRP A 31 14.63 -6.00 3.22
C TRP A 31 13.52 -5.42 2.34
N PRO A 32 12.59 -6.26 1.85
CA PRO A 32 11.50 -5.78 1.02
C PRO A 32 10.67 -4.76 1.79
N LYS A 33 10.33 -3.69 1.09
CA LYS A 33 9.47 -2.62 1.57
C LYS A 33 8.06 -2.96 1.11
N GLU A 34 7.15 -3.06 2.05
CA GLU A 34 5.76 -3.34 1.78
C GLU A 34 4.91 -2.12 2.15
N LEU A 35 4.03 -1.74 1.25
CA LEU A 35 3.09 -0.65 1.38
C LEU A 35 1.69 -1.22 1.27
N ARG A 36 0.93 -1.11 2.35
CA ARG A 36 -0.49 -1.45 2.38
C ARG A 36 -1.30 -0.18 2.33
N ILE A 37 -2.32 -0.14 1.49
CA ILE A 37 -3.24 0.98 1.37
C ILE A 37 -4.64 0.45 1.71
N SER A 38 -5.27 1.03 2.74
CA SER A 38 -6.69 0.80 3.02
C SER A 38 -7.49 2.07 2.68
N PHE A 39 -8.43 1.94 1.76
CA PHE A 39 -9.36 3.02 1.42
C PHE A 39 -10.50 3.15 2.43
N ASP A 40 -10.87 2.06 3.13
CA ASP A 40 -11.90 2.06 4.17
C ASP A 40 -11.43 2.85 5.40
N ALA A 41 -10.24 2.50 5.89
CA ALA A 41 -9.60 3.19 7.01
C ALA A 41 -8.90 4.51 6.60
N ARG A 42 -8.77 4.78 5.29
CA ARG A 42 -8.05 5.94 4.71
C ARG A 42 -6.63 6.07 5.27
N GLU A 43 -5.95 4.94 5.38
CA GLU A 43 -4.61 4.84 5.95
C GLU A 43 -3.65 4.06 5.06
N ILE A 44 -2.37 4.33 5.27
CA ILE A 44 -1.25 3.75 4.57
C ILE A 44 -0.37 3.11 5.63
N ARG A 45 -0.16 1.80 5.52
CA ARG A 45 0.68 1.02 6.44
C ARG A 45 1.94 0.59 5.72
N LEU A 46 3.07 1.12 6.18
CA LEU A 46 4.38 0.82 5.66
C LEU A 46 5.08 -0.18 6.57
N TRP A 47 5.57 -1.25 5.99
CA TRP A 47 6.31 -2.31 6.66
C TRP A 47 7.72 -2.36 6.07
N GLN A 48 8.72 -2.08 6.93
CA GLN A 48 10.12 -2.25 6.58
C GLN A 48 10.78 -3.19 7.59
N GLY A 49 11.46 -4.23 7.07
CA GLY A 49 12.30 -5.10 7.90
C GLY A 49 13.60 -4.39 8.26
N LYS A 50 13.88 -4.16 9.55
CA LYS A 50 15.17 -3.61 9.97
C LYS A 50 15.79 -4.43 11.10
N GLY A 51 16.45 -5.54 10.75
CA GLY A 51 17.48 -6.25 11.52
C GLY A 51 17.14 -6.81 12.91
N HIS A 52 16.14 -6.29 13.62
CA HIS A 52 15.80 -6.64 15.01
C HIS A 52 14.31 -6.41 15.34
N GLY A 53 13.46 -6.23 14.33
CA GLY A 53 12.01 -6.04 14.43
C GLY A 53 11.42 -5.53 13.11
N LEU A 54 10.16 -5.88 12.84
CA LEU A 54 9.35 -5.25 11.79
C LEU A 54 8.98 -3.85 12.30
N GLY A 55 9.55 -2.82 11.69
CA GLY A 55 9.13 -1.44 11.94
C GLY A 55 7.94 -1.15 11.03
N GLY A 56 6.73 -1.19 11.59
CA GLY A 56 5.52 -0.73 10.93
C GLY A 56 5.29 0.75 11.24
N ALA A 57 5.02 1.57 10.22
CA ALA A 57 4.54 2.93 10.39
C ALA A 57 3.21 3.07 9.66
N SER A 58 2.21 3.66 10.33
CA SER A 58 0.93 4.00 9.72
C SER A 58 0.81 5.51 9.53
N TYR A 59 0.24 5.91 8.40
CA TYR A 59 0.03 7.31 8.01
C TYR A 59 -1.39 7.47 7.49
N GLY A 60 -2.05 8.57 7.80
CA GLY A 60 -3.32 8.92 7.15
C GLY A 60 -3.11 9.39 5.71
N PHE A 61 -4.15 9.31 4.87
CA PHE A 61 -4.10 9.86 3.52
C PHE A 61 -3.78 11.37 3.51
N ASP A 62 -4.21 12.11 4.54
CA ASP A 62 -3.91 13.54 4.71
C ASP A 62 -2.43 13.81 5.08
N GLU A 63 -1.70 12.81 5.57
CA GLU A 63 -0.26 12.90 5.86
C GLU A 63 0.61 12.46 4.67
N PHE A 64 -0.02 11.95 3.60
CA PHE A 64 0.69 11.51 2.42
C PHE A 64 1.04 12.69 1.51
N ASP A 65 2.34 12.89 1.31
CA ASP A 65 2.89 13.85 0.35
C ASP A 65 3.64 13.11 -0.76
N LEU A 66 3.21 13.31 -2.01
CA LEU A 66 3.81 12.61 -3.14
C LEU A 66 5.31 12.88 -3.27
N SER A 67 5.79 14.09 -2.96
CA SER A 67 7.19 14.45 -3.13
C SER A 67 8.11 13.77 -2.10
N GLU A 68 7.60 13.49 -0.91
CA GLU A 68 8.32 12.73 0.12
C GLU A 68 8.30 11.22 -0.15
N TRP A 69 7.23 10.72 -0.78
CA TRP A 69 7.01 9.29 -1.01
C TRP A 69 7.43 8.79 -2.39
N GLU A 70 7.72 9.67 -3.35
CA GLU A 70 8.11 9.31 -4.73
C GLU A 70 9.27 8.30 -4.77
N ALA A 71 10.33 8.56 -3.99
CA ALA A 71 11.50 7.67 -3.95
C ALA A 71 11.17 6.29 -3.37
N PHE A 72 10.25 6.22 -2.41
CA PHE A 72 9.79 4.96 -1.83
C PHE A 72 8.90 4.18 -2.80
N LEU A 73 7.98 4.87 -3.49
CA LEU A 73 7.12 4.26 -4.50
C LEU A 73 7.92 3.72 -5.69
N HIS A 74 8.95 4.44 -6.13
CA HIS A 74 9.86 3.94 -7.15
C HIS A 74 10.58 2.66 -6.70
N ASP A 75 10.96 2.55 -5.42
CA ASP A 75 11.59 1.34 -4.88
C ASP A 75 10.60 0.16 -4.82
N CYS A 76 9.32 0.43 -4.59
CA CYS A 76 8.23 -0.56 -4.64
C CYS A 76 7.74 -0.91 -6.06
N ASP A 77 8.46 -0.50 -7.12
CA ASP A 77 8.02 -0.65 -8.52
C ASP A 77 6.61 -0.03 -8.77
N ALA A 78 6.25 0.97 -7.96
CA ALA A 78 4.96 1.65 -7.94
C ALA A 78 5.01 3.02 -8.62
N GLU A 79 5.86 3.20 -9.63
CA GLU A 79 5.93 4.44 -10.43
C GLU A 79 4.58 4.82 -11.04
N TRP A 80 3.75 3.83 -11.39
CA TRP A 80 2.39 4.03 -11.89
C TRP A 80 1.50 4.78 -10.87
N LEU A 81 1.72 4.58 -9.57
CA LEU A 81 0.98 5.27 -8.51
C LEU A 81 1.43 6.74 -8.43
N VAL A 82 2.70 7.02 -8.71
CA VAL A 82 3.22 8.40 -8.81
C VAL A 82 2.59 9.13 -10.00
N GLU A 83 2.48 8.47 -11.16
CA GLU A 83 1.81 9.03 -12.33
C GLU A 83 0.32 9.30 -12.06
N LEU A 84 -0.34 8.38 -11.35
CA LEU A 84 -1.74 8.51 -10.95
C LEU A 84 -1.94 9.66 -9.95
N LEU A 85 -1.03 9.83 -8.99
CA LEU A 85 -1.16 10.86 -7.97
C LEU A 85 -0.63 12.23 -8.41
N SER A 86 0.25 12.31 -9.41
CA SER A 86 0.82 13.58 -9.91
C SER A 86 -0.20 14.69 -10.19
N PRO A 87 -1.34 14.44 -10.87
CA PRO A 87 -2.34 15.48 -11.08
C PRO A 87 -3.18 15.82 -9.84
N ARG A 88 -3.15 14.96 -8.80
CA ARG A 88 -4.01 15.04 -7.60
C ARG A 88 -3.26 15.58 -6.36
N GLY A 89 -1.99 15.22 -6.22
CA GLY A 89 -1.10 15.61 -5.12
C GLY A 89 -1.20 14.72 -3.87
N SER A 90 -2.34 14.08 -3.61
CA SER A 90 -2.57 13.25 -2.41
C SER A 90 -3.39 11.99 -2.72
N LEU A 91 -3.20 10.96 -1.89
CA LEU A 91 -4.04 9.77 -1.86
C LEU A 91 -5.48 10.08 -1.38
N ALA A 92 -5.68 11.17 -0.63
CA ALA A 92 -7.01 11.61 -0.19
C ALA A 92 -7.96 11.91 -1.36
N ASP A 93 -7.42 12.31 -2.51
CA ASP A 93 -8.16 12.63 -3.73
C ASP A 93 -8.27 11.44 -4.70
N LEU A 94 -7.70 10.28 -4.35
CA LEU A 94 -7.80 9.06 -5.14
C LEU A 94 -8.95 8.19 -4.64
N SER A 95 -9.80 7.72 -5.56
CA SER A 95 -10.83 6.74 -5.23
C SER A 95 -10.31 5.30 -5.34
N GLU A 96 -10.88 4.39 -4.54
CA GLU A 96 -10.54 2.96 -4.59
C GLU A 96 -10.73 2.38 -5.99
N THR A 97 -11.81 2.76 -6.68
CA THR A 97 -12.09 2.31 -8.05
C THR A 97 -10.97 2.72 -9.02
N GLU A 98 -10.52 3.98 -8.98
CA GLU A 98 -9.43 4.45 -9.85
C GLU A 98 -8.11 3.75 -9.54
N PHE A 99 -7.85 3.48 -8.26
CA PHE A 99 -6.69 2.70 -7.83
C PHE A 99 -6.76 1.27 -8.38
N LEU A 100 -7.90 0.60 -8.21
CA LEU A 100 -8.15 -0.76 -8.70
C LEU A 100 -8.03 -0.87 -10.22
N GLU A 101 -8.57 0.11 -10.97
CA GLU A 101 -8.43 0.17 -12.42
C GLU A 101 -6.94 0.26 -12.80
N ALA A 102 -6.20 1.18 -12.18
CA ALA A 102 -4.78 1.37 -12.45
C ALA A 102 -3.95 0.11 -12.14
N VAL A 103 -4.25 -0.61 -11.07
CA VAL A 103 -3.53 -1.85 -10.77
C VAL A 103 -3.96 -3.01 -11.67
N THR A 104 -5.25 -3.13 -11.98
CA THR A 104 -5.77 -4.21 -12.84
C THR A 104 -5.16 -4.12 -14.25
N GLU A 105 -4.94 -2.91 -14.76
CA GLU A 105 -4.25 -2.69 -16.03
C GLU A 105 -2.78 -3.13 -16.00
N ARG A 106 -2.16 -3.20 -14.82
CA ARG A 106 -0.73 -3.54 -14.62
C ARG A 106 -0.50 -4.99 -14.18
N GLY A 107 -1.51 -5.64 -13.57
CA GLY A 107 -1.47 -7.04 -13.16
C GLY A 107 -0.65 -7.33 -11.89
N THR A 108 -0.44 -6.34 -11.02
CA THR A 108 0.53 -6.39 -9.90
C THR A 108 -0.10 -6.52 -8.50
N LEU A 109 -1.42 -6.72 -8.37
CA LEU A 109 -2.06 -6.75 -7.04
C LEU A 109 -2.05 -8.15 -6.40
N VAL A 110 -1.56 -8.20 -5.16
CA VAL A 110 -1.92 -9.22 -4.19
C VAL A 110 -2.90 -8.59 -3.21
N THR A 111 -4.16 -9.02 -3.23
CA THR A 111 -5.17 -8.62 -2.24
C THR A 111 -5.08 -9.58 -1.05
N GLU A 112 -4.81 -9.06 0.15
CA GLU A 112 -4.93 -9.84 1.39
C GLU A 112 -6.26 -9.52 2.08
N ASN A 113 -7.06 -10.56 2.32
CA ASN A 113 -8.25 -10.48 3.17
C ASN A 113 -7.83 -10.86 4.59
N HIS A 114 -8.07 -9.99 5.57
CA HIS A 114 -7.83 -10.26 6.99
C HIS A 114 -9.14 -10.42 7.76
#